data_AF-A0A158EE04-F1
#
_entry.id   AF-A0A158EE04-F1
#
_cell.length_a   1.000
_cell.length_b   1.000
_cell.length_c   1.000
_cell.angle_alpha   90.00
_cell.angle_beta   90.00
_cell.angle_gamma   90.00
#
_symmetry.space_group_name_H-M   'P 1'
#
loop_
_entity.id
_entity.type
_entity.pdbx_description
1 polymer ?
#
loop_
_entity_poly.entity_id
_entity_poly.type
_entity_poly.pdbx_seq_one_letter_code
_entity_poly.pdbx_strand_id
1 'polypeptide(L)' 'MECSKSMRQQYPIGSLFRLDVKLIHREGTPLLYAHYAAPFERVSIDEAQRFIAVMYGKT' A
#
# COMPACT_ATOMS: atom_id res chain seq x y z
N MET A 1 3.96 -4.52 -7.10
CA MET A 1 4.45 -3.69 -5.98
C MET A 1 5.22 -4.63 -5.07
N GLU A 2 6.53 -4.44 -4.94
CA GLU A 2 7.33 -5.27 -4.03
C GLU A 2 7.29 -4.66 -2.63
N CYS A 3 6.85 -5.44 -1.64
CA CYS A 3 6.92 -5.00 -0.24
C CYS A 3 8.38 -4.82 0.16
N SER A 4 8.69 -3.82 0.99
CA SER A 4 10.06 -3.64 1.48
C SER A 4 10.55 -4.88 2.22
N LYS A 5 11.87 -5.09 2.25
CA LYS A 5 12.46 -6.21 3.00
C LYS A 5 12.02 -6.19 4.47
N SER A 6 11.94 -5.00 5.07
CA SER A 6 11.44 -4.77 6.42
C SER A 6 10.01 -5.29 6.59
N MET A 7 9.09 -4.90 5.70
CA MET A 7 7.69 -5.36 5.76
C MET A 7 7.58 -6.89 5.70
N ARG A 8 8.34 -7.52 4.81
CA ARG A 8 8.33 -8.98 4.64
C ARG A 8 8.88 -9.74 5.85
N GLN A 9 9.82 -9.15 6.58
CA GLN A 9 10.46 -9.78 7.74
C GLN A 9 9.68 -9.56 9.04
N GLN A 10 9.03 -8.40 9.18
CA GLN A 10 8.37 -8.00 10.43
C GLN A 10 6.92 -8.47 10.53
N TYR A 11 6.27 -8.75 9.40
CA TYR A 11 4.85 -9.05 9.38
C TYR A 11 4.55 -10.34 8.60
N PRO A 12 3.60 -11.16 9.06
CA PRO A 12 3.24 -12.38 8.38
C PRO A 12 2.55 -12.10 7.04
N ILE A 13 2.62 -13.08 6.14
CA ILE A 13 1.86 -13.08 4.87
C ILE A 13 0.37 -12.88 5.18
N GLY A 14 -0.29 -12.03 4.39
CA GLY A 14 -1.70 -11.66 4.60
C GLY A 14 -1.90 -10.39 5.43
N SER A 15 -0.83 -9.79 5.97
CA SER A 15 -0.92 -8.47 6.61
C SER A 15 -1.31 -7.39 5.60
N LEU A 16 -2.18 -6.46 6.00
CA LEU A 16 -2.60 -5.33 5.19
C LEU A 16 -1.85 -4.07 5.60
N PHE A 17 -1.49 -3.25 4.61
CA PHE A 17 -0.77 -2.01 4.80
C PHE A 17 -1.39 -0.87 4.01
N ARG A 18 -1.41 0.30 4.63
CA ARG A 18 -1.68 1.58 3.98
C ARG A 18 -0.36 2.34 3.79
N LEU A 19 -0.14 2.84 2.59
CA LEU A 19 1.05 3.61 2.24
C LEU A 19 0.77 4.50 1.04
N ASP A 20 1.49 5.62 0.96
CA ASP A 20 1.45 6.51 -0.19
C ASP A 20 2.36 6.00 -1.31
N VAL A 21 1.81 5.96 -2.52
CA VAL A 21 2.53 5.51 -3.72
C VAL A 21 2.46 6.58 -4.80
N LYS A 22 3.48 6.63 -5.64
CA LYS A 22 3.51 7.47 -6.85
C LYS A 22 3.24 6.61 -8.07
N LEU A 23 2.36 7.08 -8.96
CA LEU A 23 2.25 6.53 -10.30
C LEU A 23 3.43 7.03 -11.14
N ILE A 24 4.26 6.12 -11.62
CA ILE A 24 5.39 6.42 -12.50
C ILE A 24 5.22 5.69 -13.83
N HIS A 25 5.90 6.13 -14.88
CA HIS A 25 5.97 5.42 -16.16
C HIS A 25 7.40 4.92 -16.36
N ARG A 26 7.61 3.62 -16.18
CA ARG A 26 8.91 2.97 -16.40
C ARG A 26 8.87 2.25 -17.74
N GLU A 27 9.74 2.63 -18.67
CA GLU A 27 9.81 2.02 -20.01
C GLU A 27 8.44 2.01 -20.72
N GLY A 28 7.67 3.09 -20.58
CA GLY A 28 6.31 3.21 -21.14
C GLY A 28 5.21 2.50 -20.35
N THR A 29 5.54 1.76 -19.29
CA THR A 29 4.57 1.01 -18.48
C THR A 29 4.24 1.75 -17.18
N PRO A 30 2.95 1.98 -16.86
CA PRO A 30 2.54 2.57 -15.59
C PRO A 30 2.82 1.62 -14.42
N LEU A 31 3.48 2.13 -13.39
CA LEU A 31 3.85 1.40 -12.18
C LEU A 31 3.53 2.22 -10.93
N LEU A 32 2.94 1.58 -9.91
CA LEU A 32 2.85 2.15 -8.58
C LEU A 32 4.18 1.92 -7.84
N TYR A 33 4.84 3.01 -7.48
CA TYR A 33 6.15 3.01 -6.84
C TYR A 33 6.11 3.70 -5.48
N ALA A 34 6.70 3.05 -4.48
CA ALA A 34 7.07 3.64 -3.20
C ALA A 34 8.54 3.35 -2.93
N HIS A 35 9.24 4.32 -2.33
CA HIS A 35 10.62 4.10 -1.88
C HIS A 35 10.65 3.02 -0.80
N TYR A 36 11.73 2.21 -0.72
CA TYR A 36 11.80 1.08 0.22
C TYR A 36 11.70 1.49 1.70
N ALA A 37 12.08 2.74 2.01
CA ALA A 37 12.00 3.34 3.35
C ALA A 37 10.76 4.25 3.52
N ALA A 38 9.82 4.24 2.57
CA ALA A 38 8.59 5.01 2.71
C ALA A 38 7.82 4.54 3.96
N PRO A 39 7.21 5.47 4.71
CA PRO A 39 6.38 5.11 5.84
C PRO A 39 5.18 4.28 5.37
N PHE A 40 4.79 3.32 6.20
CA PHE A 40 3.62 2.52 6.01
C PHE A 40 2.92 2.30 7.35
N GLU A 41 1.63 2.03 7.29
CA GLU A 41 0.80 1.74 8.44
C GLU A 41 0.20 0.35 8.27
N ARG A 42 0.31 -0.50 9.29
CA ARG A 42 -0.41 -1.77 9.32
C ARG A 42 -1.87 -1.50 9.67
N VAL A 43 -2.78 -2.05 8.89
CA VAL A 43 -4.23 -1.92 9.10
C VAL A 43 -4.89 -3.29 9.18
N SER A 44 -6.04 -3.36 9.85
CA SER A 44 -6.96 -4.49 9.77
C SER A 44 -7.80 -4.42 8.49
N ILE A 45 -8.50 -5.50 8.18
CA ILE A 45 -9.42 -5.55 7.03
C ILE A 45 -10.56 -4.54 7.18
N ASP A 46 -11.11 -4.38 8.39
CA ASP A 46 -12.21 -3.46 8.68
C ASP A 46 -11.76 -1.99 8.53
N GLU A 47 -10.54 -1.66 8.99
CA GLU A 47 -9.95 -0.34 8.81
C GLU A 47 -9.69 -0.03 7.33
N ALA A 48 -9.18 -1.00 6.58
CA ALA A 48 -8.96 -0.86 5.14
C ALA A 48 -10.28 -0.63 4.38
N GLN A 49 -11.31 -1.44 4.67
CA GLN A 49 -12.63 -1.30 4.06
C GLN A 49 -13.28 0.04 4.41
N ARG A 50 -13.22 0.45 5.68
CA ARG A 50 -13.71 1.76 6.12
C ARG A 50 -13.00 2.90 5.40
N PHE A 51 -11.67 2.84 5.29
CA PHE A 51 -10.90 3.85 4.58
C PHE A 51 -11.32 3.96 3.11
N ILE A 52 -11.46 2.82 2.42
CA ILE A 52 -11.90 2.79 1.02
C ILE A 52 -13.30 3.38 0.87
N ALA A 53 -14.24 3.00 1.75
CA ALA A 53 -15.62 3.50 1.72
C ALA A 53 -15.68 5.02 1.97
N VAL A 54 -14.92 5.53 2.94
CA VAL A 54 -14.89 6.97 3.25
C VAL A 54 -14.27 7.79 2.13
N MET A 55 -13.17 7.30 1.53
CA MET A 55 -12.41 8.08 0.54
C MET A 55 -12.95 7.95 -0.88
N TYR A 56 -13.55 6.80 -1.22
CA TYR A 56 -13.89 6.44 -2.59
C TYR A 56 -15.28 5.81 -2.74
N GLY A 57 -16.03 5.64 -1.64
CA GLY A 57 -17.44 5.28 -1.72
C GLY A 57 -18.21 6.40 -2.40
N LYS A 58 -18.75 6.12 -3.59
CA LYS A 58 -19.69 7.03 -4.24
C LYS A 58 -20.93 7.16 -3.35
N THR A 59 -21.26 8.40 -2.97
CA THR A 59 -22.58 8.75 -2.45
C THR A 59 -23.67 8.52 -3.49
#